data_AF-A0A5J5D3D3-F1
#
_entry.id   AF-A0A5J5D3D3-F1
#
_cell.length_a   1.000
_cell.length_b   1.000
_cell.length_c   1.000
_cell.angle_alpha   90.00
_cell.angle_beta   90.00
_cell.angle_gamma   90.00
#
_symmetry.space_group_name_H-M   'P 1'
#
loop_
_entity.id
_entity.type
_entity.pdbx_description
1 polymer ?
#
loop_
_entity_poly.entity_id
_entity_poly.type
_entity_poly.pdbx_seq_one_letter_code
_entity_poly.pdbx_strand_id
1 'polypeptide(L)'
;MISCSATLSPRGRVYTVPMSHGITCPENSTSRTRGHGRRSLQVALQRKSKNSWSPGGGHGTQMMPGFTTPRKLFRLDVSEDMFGGFRGKFPPLLYLTHLSSERLRGRRNTFTITLNMPGLLLGDVFPDFEAETTNGKIKLHEFLGDSWGILFSHPRDYTPVCTTELGRIARLSSEFSKRNIKIIALSIDSLEDHHGWTKDILAYNCEESACCSLPFSIIADSKRELAVALGMLDPDEKDKDGLPLTARCVFIIGPDKRLKLSLLYPATTGRNFDEILRAVDSLQITARKRVATPADWRPGDCVMVPPNMSEEEAASLFPAGVYTKDLPSGKKYLRYTPQE
;
A
#
# COMPACT_ATOMS: atom_id res chain seq x y z
N MET A 1 21.76 11.00 32.58
CA MET A 1 21.11 12.16 33.22
C MET A 1 21.34 13.37 32.34
N ILE A 2 20.34 13.76 31.55
CA ILE A 2 20.33 15.02 30.80
C ILE A 2 19.06 15.74 31.23
N SER A 3 19.25 16.90 31.85
CA SER A 3 18.23 17.63 32.58
C SER A 3 17.24 18.32 31.65
N CYS A 4 15.96 18.24 31.98
CA CYS A 4 14.88 18.97 31.32
C CYS A 4 14.79 20.37 31.92
N SER A 5 14.79 21.42 31.09
CA SER A 5 14.49 22.79 31.52
C SER A 5 13.26 23.28 30.76
N ALA A 6 12.10 23.26 31.44
CA ALA A 6 10.87 23.84 30.95
C ALA A 6 10.76 25.30 31.45
N THR A 7 10.52 26.24 30.55
CA THR A 7 10.09 27.60 30.88
C THR A 7 8.59 27.71 30.61
N LEU A 8 7.81 27.87 31.69
CA LEU A 8 6.38 28.17 31.68
C LEU A 8 6.18 29.68 31.47
N SER A 9 5.34 30.05 30.49
CA SER A 9 4.75 31.38 30.39
C SER A 9 3.34 31.38 31.02
N PRO A 10 3.00 32.32 31.91
CA PRO A 10 1.69 32.38 32.52
C PRO A 10 0.72 33.21 31.67
N ARG A 11 -0.47 32.64 31.43
CA ARG A 11 -1.72 33.17 30.85
C ARG A 11 -2.06 32.57 29.48
N GLY A 12 -3.12 31.76 29.53
CA GLY A 12 -3.58 30.92 28.45
C GLY A 12 -4.18 31.65 27.25
N ARG A 13 -3.77 31.16 26.08
CA ARG A 13 -4.64 30.86 24.94
C ARG A 13 -3.83 29.96 24.01
N VAL A 14 -4.13 28.67 24.03
CA VAL A 14 -3.62 27.73 23.02
C VAL A 14 -4.40 28.02 21.75
N TYR A 15 -3.80 28.75 20.81
CA TYR A 15 -4.25 28.72 19.43
C TYR A 15 -3.64 27.45 18.81
N THR A 16 -4.42 26.38 18.72
CA THR A 16 -4.12 25.31 17.78
C THR A 16 -4.24 25.88 16.37
N VAL A 17 -3.10 26.13 15.72
CA VAL A 17 -3.07 26.35 14.27
C VAL A 17 -3.25 24.98 13.63
N PRO A 18 -4.35 24.70 12.90
CA PRO A 18 -4.40 23.51 12.09
C PRO A 18 -3.40 23.70 10.94
N MET A 19 -2.43 22.80 10.81
CA MET A 19 -1.71 22.64 9.55
C MET A 19 -2.66 22.00 8.54
N SER A 20 -3.55 22.81 7.96
CA SER A 20 -4.31 22.45 6.77
C SER A 20 -3.48 22.82 5.54
N HIS A 21 -2.63 21.89 5.09
CA HIS A 21 -2.09 21.93 3.73
C HIS A 21 -2.89 20.97 2.85
N GLY A 22 -4.21 21.13 2.82
CA GLY A 22 -5.06 20.54 1.79
C GLY A 22 -4.92 21.37 0.52
N ILE A 23 -4.85 20.73 -0.64
CA ILE A 23 -4.85 21.45 -1.92
C ILE A 23 -6.29 21.93 -2.18
N THR A 24 -6.59 23.16 -1.77
CA THR A 24 -7.83 23.85 -2.11
C THR A 24 -7.80 24.29 -3.57
N CYS A 25 -8.92 24.15 -4.29
CA CYS A 25 -9.01 24.59 -5.67
C CYS A 25 -8.73 26.10 -5.75
N PRO A 26 -7.85 26.56 -6.65
CA PRO A 26 -7.66 27.99 -6.85
C PRO A 26 -8.94 28.60 -7.42
N GLU A 27 -9.44 29.64 -6.77
CA GLU A 27 -10.60 30.41 -7.25
C GLU A 27 -10.27 31.10 -8.58
N ASN A 28 -11.21 31.03 -9.52
CA ASN A 28 -11.11 31.68 -10.84
C ASN A 28 -11.31 33.21 -10.70
N SER A 29 -10.33 33.93 -10.16
CA SER A 29 -10.39 35.39 -10.10
C SER A 29 -9.85 36.00 -11.40
N THR A 30 -10.76 36.45 -12.27
CA THR A 30 -10.43 37.38 -13.36
C THR A 30 -10.23 38.77 -12.77
N SER A 31 -8.99 39.26 -12.69
CA SER A 31 -8.75 40.69 -12.45
C SER A 31 -7.49 41.21 -13.13
N ARG A 32 -7.61 42.46 -13.57
CA ARG A 32 -6.82 43.17 -14.58
C ARG A 32 -5.37 43.43 -14.16
N THR A 33 -4.53 43.48 -15.19
CA THR A 33 -3.11 43.87 -15.20
C THR A 33 -2.82 45.21 -14.51
N ARG A 34 -1.71 45.28 -13.78
CA ARG A 34 -0.80 46.45 -13.70
C ARG A 34 0.61 45.97 -13.36
N GLY A 35 1.54 46.24 -14.27
CA GLY A 35 2.93 45.81 -14.15
C GLY A 35 3.77 46.73 -13.27
N HIS A 36 4.78 46.14 -12.64
CA HIS A 36 6.03 46.82 -12.32
C HIS A 36 7.15 45.79 -12.30
N GLY A 37 8.16 46.01 -13.15
CA GLY A 37 9.33 45.16 -13.24
C GLY A 37 10.32 45.39 -12.10
N ARG A 38 11.14 44.37 -11.81
CA ARG A 38 12.47 44.53 -11.20
C ARG A 38 13.34 43.30 -11.45
N ARG A 39 14.35 43.55 -12.30
CA ARG A 39 15.76 43.12 -12.30
C ARG A 39 16.11 41.69 -11.82
N SER A 40 16.62 40.94 -12.79
CA SER A 40 17.47 39.76 -12.68
C SER A 40 18.78 40.04 -11.93
N LEU A 41 19.18 39.10 -11.06
CA LEU A 41 20.56 38.94 -10.62
C LEU A 41 21.03 37.56 -11.08
N GLN A 42 21.94 37.57 -12.04
CA GLN A 42 22.60 36.41 -12.62
C GLN A 42 24.04 36.44 -12.10
N VAL A 43 24.41 35.48 -11.25
CA VAL A 43 25.80 35.29 -10.82
C VAL A 43 26.41 34.20 -11.70
N ALA A 44 27.39 34.60 -12.50
CA ALA A 44 28.27 33.72 -13.26
C ALA A 44 29.58 33.53 -12.49
N LEU A 45 30.07 32.29 -12.40
CA LEU A 45 31.49 32.02 -12.19
C LEU A 45 31.94 30.86 -13.10
N GLN A 46 32.99 31.12 -13.86
CA GLN A 46 33.59 30.25 -14.88
C GLN A 46 34.69 29.33 -14.31
N ARG A 47 34.75 28.13 -14.90
CA ARG A 47 35.91 27.33 -15.38
C ARG A 47 36.93 26.73 -14.40
N LYS A 48 37.14 25.40 -14.57
CA LYS A 48 38.36 24.73 -15.10
C LYS A 48 37.92 23.37 -15.72
N SER A 49 37.98 23.10 -17.04
CA SER A 49 39.13 22.58 -17.84
C SER A 49 39.68 21.25 -17.28
N LYS A 50 39.86 20.11 -17.96
CA LYS A 50 39.94 19.69 -19.38
C LYS A 50 39.83 18.14 -19.39
N ASN A 51 39.28 17.54 -20.45
CA ASN A 51 39.99 16.55 -21.26
C ASN A 51 39.14 16.15 -22.47
N SER A 52 39.78 16.28 -23.63
CA SER A 52 39.28 16.08 -24.98
C SER A 52 39.67 14.70 -25.49
N TRP A 53 38.73 13.96 -26.11
CA TRP A 53 39.04 13.22 -27.33
C TRP A 53 37.76 12.85 -28.10
N SER A 54 37.73 13.21 -29.38
CA SER A 54 36.94 12.61 -30.47
C SER A 54 37.80 12.81 -31.73
N PRO A 55 37.76 11.93 -32.75
CA PRO A 55 36.66 12.02 -33.72
C PRO A 55 36.26 10.68 -34.38
N GLY A 56 35.13 10.69 -35.08
CA GLY A 56 34.80 9.68 -36.10
C GLY A 56 33.31 9.55 -36.36
N GLY A 57 32.79 10.35 -37.30
CA GLY A 57 31.39 10.29 -37.73
C GLY A 57 31.08 9.15 -38.71
N GLY A 58 29.79 8.82 -38.81
CA GLY A 58 29.23 7.93 -39.82
C GLY A 58 27.71 7.99 -39.79
N HIS A 59 27.11 8.38 -40.91
CA HIS A 59 25.66 8.47 -41.15
C HIS A 59 24.96 7.12 -41.02
N GLY A 60 23.71 7.14 -40.52
CA GLY A 60 22.81 5.99 -40.58
C GLY A 60 21.42 6.31 -40.03
N THR A 61 20.48 6.63 -40.91
CA THR A 61 19.05 6.73 -40.63
C THR A 61 18.52 5.32 -40.33
N GLN A 62 17.93 5.09 -39.15
CA GLN A 62 17.16 3.87 -38.90
C GLN A 62 15.98 4.15 -37.97
N MET A 63 14.80 3.70 -38.40
CA MET A 63 13.51 3.83 -37.74
C MET A 63 13.48 3.10 -36.39
N MET A 64 12.77 3.68 -35.42
CA MET A 64 12.50 3.10 -34.10
C MET A 64 11.46 1.97 -34.18
N PRO A 65 11.70 0.78 -33.61
CA PRO A 65 10.65 -0.14 -33.20
C PRO A 65 10.31 0.05 -31.71
N GLY A 66 9.04 -0.16 -31.39
CA GLY A 66 8.40 0.17 -30.12
C GLY A 66 9.02 -0.45 -28.86
N PHE A 67 8.87 0.29 -27.75
CA PHE A 67 9.18 -0.18 -26.41
C PHE A 67 8.14 -1.20 -25.95
N THR A 68 8.49 -2.49 -26.06
CA THR A 68 7.98 -3.51 -25.14
C THR A 68 9.07 -3.79 -24.11
N THR A 69 8.79 -3.54 -22.84
CA THR A 69 9.72 -3.81 -21.74
C THR A 69 9.96 -5.32 -21.66
N PRO A 70 11.20 -5.84 -21.82
CA PRO A 70 11.45 -7.25 -21.62
C PRO A 70 11.48 -7.54 -20.12
N ARG A 71 10.80 -8.63 -19.72
CA ARG A 71 10.95 -9.27 -18.41
C ARG A 71 12.45 -9.43 -18.12
N LYS A 72 12.94 -8.85 -17.03
CA LYS A 72 14.28 -9.20 -16.51
C LYS A 72 14.20 -10.63 -15.97
N LEU A 73 14.49 -11.58 -16.85
CA LEU A 73 14.73 -12.97 -16.51
C LEU A 73 16.08 -13.01 -15.77
N PHE A 74 16.07 -13.22 -14.46
CA PHE A 74 17.30 -13.53 -13.74
C PHE A 74 17.71 -14.96 -14.11
N ARG A 75 18.73 -15.08 -14.95
CA ARG A 75 19.31 -16.35 -15.36
C ARG A 75 20.36 -16.75 -14.32
N LEU A 76 20.02 -17.69 -13.44
CA LEU A 76 21.04 -18.41 -12.66
C LEU A 76 21.50 -19.60 -13.51
N ASP A 77 22.71 -19.54 -14.04
CA ASP A 77 23.37 -20.71 -14.62
C ASP A 77 23.92 -21.55 -13.45
N VAL A 78 23.27 -22.68 -13.15
CA VAL A 78 23.78 -23.67 -12.19
C VAL A 78 24.47 -24.77 -12.99
N SER A 79 25.79 -24.91 -12.85
CA SER A 79 26.55 -26.02 -13.44
C SER A 79 26.40 -27.29 -12.59
N GLU A 80 26.42 -28.46 -13.24
CA GLU A 80 26.31 -29.79 -12.60
C GLU A 80 27.41 -30.12 -11.56
N ASP A 81 28.45 -29.28 -11.43
CA ASP A 81 29.57 -29.53 -10.52
C ASP A 81 29.31 -29.16 -9.05
N MET A 82 28.13 -28.64 -8.69
CA MET A 82 27.76 -28.34 -7.30
C MET A 82 26.95 -29.43 -6.57
N PHE A 83 26.84 -30.64 -7.14
CA PHE A 83 26.23 -31.79 -6.43
C PHE A 83 27.24 -32.68 -5.68
N GLY A 84 28.54 -32.39 -5.79
CA GLY A 84 29.60 -33.06 -5.05
C GLY A 84 29.95 -32.37 -3.74
N GLY A 85 29.07 -32.44 -2.73
CA GLY A 85 29.47 -32.17 -1.34
C GLY A 85 28.97 -30.87 -0.72
N PHE A 86 27.66 -30.76 -0.48
CA PHE A 86 27.13 -29.94 0.60
C PHE A 86 25.97 -30.69 1.29
N ARG A 87 26.29 -31.42 2.36
CA ARG A 87 25.31 -31.77 3.39
C ARG A 87 25.07 -30.50 4.22
N GLY A 88 24.23 -29.60 3.74
CA GLY A 88 23.92 -28.32 4.39
C GLY A 88 22.47 -27.92 4.13
N LYS A 89 21.75 -27.63 5.21
CA LYS A 89 20.32 -27.32 5.28
C LYS A 89 19.89 -26.24 4.27
N PHE A 90 18.95 -26.54 3.39
CA PHE A 90 18.17 -25.52 2.68
C PHE A 90 17.17 -24.87 3.66
N PRO A 91 16.94 -23.54 3.62
CA PRO A 91 15.81 -22.95 4.33
C PRO A 91 14.49 -23.41 3.69
N PRO A 92 13.41 -23.62 4.47
CA PRO A 92 12.19 -24.29 4.02
C PRO A 92 11.28 -23.45 3.11
N LEU A 93 11.78 -22.38 2.49
CA LEU A 93 10.95 -21.40 1.76
C LEU A 93 10.80 -21.66 0.25
N LEU A 94 11.18 -22.83 -0.24
CA LEU A 94 11.17 -23.15 -1.68
C LEU A 94 10.12 -24.24 -1.97
N TYR A 95 8.93 -23.82 -2.41
CA TYR A 95 7.96 -24.75 -2.98
C TYR A 95 8.24 -24.96 -4.47
N LEU A 96 8.61 -26.19 -4.83
CA LEU A 96 8.81 -26.62 -6.21
C LEU A 96 7.45 -27.03 -6.79
N THR A 97 6.83 -26.19 -7.62
CA THR A 97 5.46 -26.46 -8.12
C THR A 97 5.39 -26.95 -9.56
N HIS A 98 6.45 -26.81 -10.37
CA HIS A 98 6.47 -27.40 -11.72
C HIS A 98 7.90 -27.62 -12.26
N LEU A 99 8.22 -28.86 -12.63
CA LEU A 99 9.41 -29.25 -13.38
C LEU A 99 8.97 -29.59 -14.81
N SER A 100 9.11 -28.65 -15.76
CA SER A 100 8.95 -28.98 -17.18
C SER A 100 10.32 -29.24 -17.81
N SER A 101 10.49 -30.45 -18.34
CA SER A 101 11.63 -30.82 -19.18
C SER A 101 11.27 -30.61 -20.65
N GLU A 102 11.93 -29.70 -21.35
CA GLU A 102 11.92 -29.68 -22.81
C GLU A 102 13.19 -30.36 -23.33
N ARG A 103 13.01 -31.47 -24.05
CA ARG A 103 14.12 -32.22 -24.64
C ARG A 103 14.51 -31.59 -25.99
N LEU A 104 15.25 -30.49 -25.95
CA LEU A 104 15.92 -29.98 -27.15
C LEU A 104 17.12 -30.88 -27.47
N ARG A 105 17.14 -31.44 -28.70
CA ARG A 105 18.21 -32.32 -29.17
C ARG A 105 19.55 -31.59 -29.07
N GLY A 106 20.44 -32.08 -28.21
CA GLY A 106 21.88 -31.85 -28.31
C GLY A 106 22.49 -30.71 -27.48
N ARG A 107 21.83 -30.14 -26.46
CA ARG A 107 22.47 -29.22 -25.50
C ARG A 107 21.78 -29.30 -24.13
N ARG A 108 22.58 -29.17 -23.06
CA ARG A 108 22.27 -29.26 -21.61
C ARG A 108 20.78 -29.03 -21.26
N ASN A 109 20.23 -29.94 -20.45
CA ASN A 109 18.91 -29.79 -19.83
C ASN A 109 18.82 -28.42 -19.17
N THR A 110 17.95 -27.56 -19.69
CA THR A 110 17.67 -26.25 -19.11
C THR A 110 16.44 -26.40 -18.25
N PHE A 111 16.61 -26.31 -16.92
CA PHE A 111 15.49 -26.33 -15.98
C PHE A 111 15.06 -24.89 -15.72
N THR A 112 13.82 -24.56 -16.11
CA THR A 112 13.21 -23.28 -15.73
C THR A 112 12.55 -23.46 -14.36
N ILE A 113 13.22 -23.00 -13.31
CA ILE A 113 12.59 -22.90 -11.98
C ILE A 113 11.78 -21.61 -11.97
N THR A 114 10.44 -21.74 -11.97
CA THR A 114 9.58 -20.59 -11.70
C THR A 114 9.51 -20.41 -10.19
N LEU A 115 10.33 -19.48 -9.68
CA LEU A 115 10.21 -19.03 -8.30
C LEU A 115 8.96 -18.13 -8.22
N ASN A 116 7.83 -18.69 -7.78
CA ASN A 116 6.72 -17.86 -7.33
C ASN A 116 7.18 -17.19 -6.04
N MET A 117 7.60 -15.92 -6.13
CA MET A 117 7.77 -15.10 -4.94
C MET A 117 6.41 -15.06 -4.23
N PRO A 118 6.32 -15.49 -2.96
CA PRO A 118 5.06 -15.43 -2.23
C PRO A 118 4.63 -13.97 -2.10
N GLY A 119 3.43 -13.65 -2.57
CA GLY A 119 2.87 -12.30 -2.52
C GLY A 119 1.81 -12.06 -3.59
N LEU A 120 0.82 -11.24 -3.25
CA LEU A 120 -0.23 -10.78 -4.17
C LEU A 120 0.16 -9.46 -4.82
N LEU A 121 -0.13 -9.32 -6.12
CA LEU A 121 0.01 -8.07 -6.85
C LEU A 121 -1.31 -7.31 -6.92
N LEU A 122 -1.22 -6.00 -7.16
CA LEU A 122 -2.40 -5.17 -7.38
C LEU A 122 -3.22 -5.69 -8.57
N GLY A 123 -4.52 -5.85 -8.36
CA GLY A 123 -5.44 -6.39 -9.35
C GLY A 123 -5.59 -7.91 -9.35
N ASP A 124 -4.75 -8.66 -8.63
CA ASP A 124 -4.92 -10.11 -8.50
C ASP A 124 -6.25 -10.42 -7.79
N VAL A 125 -6.92 -11.49 -8.21
CA VAL A 125 -8.08 -12.02 -7.49
C VAL A 125 -7.57 -12.57 -6.17
N PHE A 126 -8.11 -12.06 -5.06
CA PHE A 126 -7.73 -12.46 -3.73
C PHE A 126 -8.13 -13.93 -3.50
N PRO A 127 -7.30 -14.78 -2.88
CA PRO A 127 -7.61 -16.21 -2.71
C PRO A 127 -8.92 -16.45 -1.96
N ASP A 128 -9.77 -17.34 -2.47
CA ASP A 128 -11.03 -17.74 -1.83
C ASP A 128 -10.79 -18.92 -0.88
N PHE A 129 -10.20 -18.62 0.28
CA PHE A 129 -9.90 -19.63 1.29
C PHE A 129 -11.08 -19.84 2.26
N GLU A 130 -11.07 -21.01 2.89
CA GLU A 130 -11.88 -21.30 4.08
C GLU A 130 -11.02 -21.19 5.33
N ALA A 131 -11.54 -20.58 6.38
CA ALA A 131 -10.82 -20.41 7.64
C ALA A 131 -11.74 -20.44 8.86
N GLU A 132 -11.21 -20.92 9.98
CA GLU A 132 -11.85 -20.83 11.27
C GLU A 132 -11.67 -19.43 11.86
N THR A 133 -12.75 -18.87 12.42
CA THR A 133 -12.73 -17.54 13.03
C THR A 133 -13.45 -17.52 14.36
N THR A 134 -13.27 -16.43 15.12
CA THR A 134 -14.01 -16.17 16.37
C THR A 134 -15.54 -16.19 16.23
N ASN A 135 -16.07 -16.10 15.01
CA ASN A 135 -17.52 -16.12 14.73
C ASN A 135 -17.92 -17.33 13.89
N GLY A 136 -17.11 -18.38 13.90
CA GLY A 136 -17.30 -19.61 13.14
C GLY A 136 -16.53 -19.64 11.82
N LYS A 137 -16.66 -20.76 11.11
CA LYS A 137 -16.00 -20.99 9.84
C LYS A 137 -16.54 -20.05 8.75
N ILE A 138 -15.64 -19.50 7.95
CA ILE A 138 -15.98 -18.65 6.81
C ILE A 138 -15.38 -19.20 5.52
N LYS A 139 -15.96 -18.78 4.40
CA LYS A 139 -15.33 -18.76 3.09
C LYS A 139 -15.21 -17.32 2.63
N LEU A 140 -14.01 -16.87 2.28
CA LEU A 140 -13.71 -15.44 2.20
C LEU A 140 -14.61 -14.68 1.22
N HIS A 141 -14.81 -15.20 0.01
CA HIS A 141 -15.60 -14.48 -1.01
C HIS A 141 -17.08 -14.39 -0.63
N GLU A 142 -17.61 -15.41 0.03
CA GLU A 142 -18.97 -15.43 0.56
C GLU A 142 -19.11 -14.46 1.75
N PHE A 143 -18.12 -14.46 2.66
CA PHE A 143 -18.05 -13.49 3.75
C PHE A 143 -18.04 -12.05 3.22
N LEU A 144 -17.23 -11.74 2.19
CA LEU A 144 -17.18 -10.41 1.60
C LEU A 144 -18.50 -10.06 0.90
N GLY A 145 -19.09 -10.98 0.13
CA GLY A 145 -20.26 -10.67 -0.70
C GLY A 145 -19.96 -9.51 -1.65
N ASP A 146 -20.88 -8.57 -1.80
CA ASP A 146 -20.69 -7.37 -2.66
C ASP A 146 -20.05 -6.19 -1.92
N SER A 147 -19.58 -6.39 -0.69
CA SER A 147 -18.91 -5.35 0.11
C SER A 147 -17.43 -5.23 -0.26
N TRP A 148 -16.85 -4.08 0.07
CA TRP A 148 -15.40 -3.96 0.17
C TRP A 148 -14.89 -4.78 1.38
N GLY A 149 -13.66 -5.25 1.31
CA GLY A 149 -13.01 -6.02 2.36
C GLY A 149 -11.73 -5.37 2.85
N ILE A 150 -11.47 -5.43 4.15
CA ILE A 150 -10.15 -5.20 4.73
C ILE A 150 -9.76 -6.46 5.50
N LEU A 151 -8.73 -7.15 5.02
CA LEU A 151 -8.05 -8.19 5.77
C LEU A 151 -6.77 -7.60 6.33
N PHE A 152 -6.56 -7.69 7.64
CA PHE A 152 -5.33 -7.22 8.27
C PHE A 152 -4.76 -8.27 9.21
N SER A 153 -3.45 -8.45 9.20
CA SER A 153 -2.78 -9.38 10.11
C SER A 153 -2.17 -8.67 11.31
N HIS A 154 -1.92 -9.40 12.39
CA HIS A 154 -1.10 -8.94 13.51
C HIS A 154 -0.21 -10.08 14.00
N PRO A 155 1.04 -9.79 14.45
CA PRO A 155 2.02 -10.84 14.75
C PRO A 155 1.56 -11.86 15.77
N ARG A 156 0.96 -11.39 16.86
CA ARG A 156 0.56 -12.23 17.99
C ARG A 156 -0.47 -11.58 18.90
N ASP A 157 -1.36 -12.39 19.43
CA ASP A 157 -2.25 -12.05 20.54
C ASP A 157 -1.46 -11.72 21.82
N TYR A 158 -2.10 -11.04 22.77
CA TYR A 158 -1.49 -10.61 24.04
C TYR A 158 -0.22 -9.76 23.89
N THR A 159 -0.14 -8.95 22.83
CA THR A 159 0.97 -8.01 22.61
C THR A 159 0.49 -6.56 22.59
N PRO A 160 1.31 -5.60 23.07
CA PRO A 160 0.84 -4.25 23.37
C PRO A 160 0.38 -3.50 22.11
N VAL A 161 1.21 -3.46 21.06
CA VAL A 161 0.87 -2.73 19.83
C VAL A 161 -0.34 -3.35 19.12
N CYS A 162 -0.45 -4.68 19.09
CA CYS A 162 -1.61 -5.34 18.49
C CYS A 162 -2.91 -5.00 19.25
N THR A 163 -2.83 -4.94 20.58
CA THR A 163 -3.99 -4.59 21.42
C THR A 163 -4.48 -3.18 21.13
N THR A 164 -3.55 -2.21 20.98
CA THR A 164 -3.93 -0.83 20.62
C THR A 164 -4.52 -0.73 19.22
N GLU A 165 -4.01 -1.50 18.26
CA GLU A 165 -4.50 -1.52 16.88
C GLU A 165 -5.91 -2.10 16.75
N LEU A 166 -6.16 -3.31 17.26
CA LEU A 166 -7.48 -3.92 17.23
C LEU A 166 -8.49 -3.09 18.04
N GLY A 167 -8.02 -2.46 19.12
CA GLY A 167 -8.78 -1.49 19.87
C GLY A 167 -9.25 -0.32 19.00
N ARG A 168 -8.32 0.31 18.27
CA ARG A 168 -8.61 1.42 17.35
C ARG A 168 -9.57 1.02 16.23
N ILE A 169 -9.42 -0.15 15.64
CA ILE A 169 -10.33 -0.65 14.59
C ILE A 169 -11.74 -0.81 15.14
N ALA A 170 -11.90 -1.39 16.34
CA ALA A 170 -13.21 -1.55 16.94
C ALA A 170 -13.90 -0.21 17.18
N ARG A 171 -13.16 0.83 17.63
CA ARG A 171 -13.66 2.21 17.75
C ARG A 171 -14.04 2.84 16.40
N LEU A 172 -13.36 2.48 15.32
CA LEU A 172 -13.63 2.96 13.96
C LEU A 172 -14.64 2.12 13.19
N SER A 173 -15.18 1.05 13.78
CA SER A 173 -16.07 0.10 13.08
C SER A 173 -17.24 0.77 12.36
N SER A 174 -17.87 1.77 12.97
CA SER A 174 -18.95 2.54 12.35
C SER A 174 -18.51 3.28 11.08
N GLU A 175 -17.27 3.77 11.03
CA GLU A 175 -16.71 4.47 9.86
C GLU A 175 -16.49 3.51 8.69
N PHE A 176 -16.09 2.27 8.97
CA PHE A 176 -15.96 1.23 7.96
C PHE A 176 -17.34 0.74 7.47
N SER A 177 -18.29 0.52 8.38
CA SER A 177 -19.65 0.11 8.03
C SER A 177 -20.36 1.14 7.14
N LYS A 178 -20.22 2.45 7.43
CA LYS A 178 -20.75 3.54 6.59
C LYS A 178 -20.25 3.49 5.14
N ARG A 179 -19.08 2.91 4.90
CA ARG A 179 -18.43 2.78 3.60
C ARG A 179 -18.68 1.41 2.95
N ASN A 180 -19.57 0.58 3.52
CA ASN A 180 -19.82 -0.80 3.07
C ASN A 180 -18.54 -1.65 3.04
N ILE A 181 -17.79 -1.62 4.13
CA ILE A 181 -16.55 -2.39 4.31
C ILE A 181 -16.74 -3.43 5.40
N LYS A 182 -16.37 -4.67 5.08
CA LYS A 182 -16.23 -5.77 6.04
C LYS A 182 -14.77 -5.89 6.45
N ILE A 183 -14.54 -6.02 7.74
CA ILE A 183 -13.22 -6.12 8.33
C ILE A 183 -13.02 -7.54 8.84
N ILE A 184 -11.81 -8.08 8.66
CA ILE A 184 -11.40 -9.34 9.26
C ILE A 184 -9.93 -9.28 9.67
N ALA A 185 -9.65 -9.70 10.91
CA ALA A 185 -8.30 -9.80 11.45
C ALA A 185 -7.72 -11.20 11.22
N LEU A 186 -6.40 -11.34 11.31
CA LEU A 186 -5.71 -12.63 11.21
C LEU A 186 -4.46 -12.64 12.09
N SER A 187 -4.26 -13.70 12.86
CA SER A 187 -2.95 -14.03 13.43
C SER A 187 -2.72 -15.54 13.39
N ILE A 188 -1.54 -15.96 13.83
CA ILE A 188 -1.16 -17.38 13.87
C ILE A 188 -1.54 -18.05 15.20
N ASP A 189 -2.19 -17.33 16.11
CA ASP A 189 -2.60 -17.88 17.40
C ASP A 189 -3.83 -18.78 17.25
N SER A 190 -4.25 -19.41 18.35
CA SER A 190 -5.40 -20.31 18.37
C SER A 190 -6.72 -19.55 18.53
N LEU A 191 -7.86 -20.18 18.20
CA LEU A 191 -9.18 -19.63 18.51
C LEU A 191 -9.37 -19.39 20.01
N GLU A 192 -8.83 -20.25 20.86
CA GLU A 192 -8.90 -20.11 22.31
C GLU A 192 -8.20 -18.82 22.76
N ASP A 193 -7.01 -18.56 22.22
CA ASP A 193 -6.26 -17.33 22.47
C ASP A 193 -7.05 -16.10 22.01
N HIS A 194 -7.62 -16.13 20.80
CA HIS A 194 -8.42 -15.02 20.28
C HIS A 194 -9.62 -14.69 21.18
N HIS A 195 -10.33 -15.71 21.66
CA HIS A 195 -11.47 -15.53 22.57
C HIS A 195 -11.06 -14.98 23.93
N GLY A 196 -9.91 -15.41 24.46
CA GLY A 196 -9.35 -14.87 25.69
C GLY A 196 -8.92 -13.41 25.51
N TRP A 197 -8.10 -13.13 24.51
CA TRP A 197 -7.49 -11.83 24.25
C TRP A 197 -8.50 -10.76 23.82
N THR A 198 -9.60 -11.16 23.18
CA THR A 198 -10.72 -10.25 22.88
C THR A 198 -11.19 -9.50 24.13
N LYS A 199 -11.15 -10.12 25.31
CA LYS A 199 -11.52 -9.48 26.57
C LYS A 199 -10.57 -8.33 26.93
N ASP A 200 -9.27 -8.50 26.70
CA ASP A 200 -8.25 -7.47 26.94
C ASP A 200 -8.40 -6.30 25.96
N ILE A 201 -8.68 -6.58 24.68
CA ILE A 201 -8.94 -5.55 23.67
C ILE A 201 -10.17 -4.72 24.07
N LEU A 202 -11.24 -5.39 24.51
CA LEU A 202 -12.45 -4.72 24.98
C LEU A 202 -12.19 -3.91 26.24
N ALA A 203 -11.40 -4.42 27.19
CA ALA A 203 -10.99 -3.70 28.39
C ALA A 203 -10.14 -2.46 28.06
N TYR A 204 -9.20 -2.57 27.13
CA TYR A 204 -8.43 -1.42 26.63
C TYR A 204 -9.32 -0.35 25.98
N ASN A 205 -10.39 -0.80 25.30
CA ASN A 205 -11.30 0.10 24.61
C ASN A 205 -12.33 0.77 25.53
N CYS A 206 -12.72 0.12 26.62
CA CYS A 206 -13.83 0.50 27.48
C CYS A 206 -13.34 0.92 28.87
N GLU A 207 -13.52 2.19 29.24
CA GLU A 207 -13.72 2.55 30.65
C GLU A 207 -15.19 2.43 31.06
N GLU A 208 -16.15 2.55 30.13
CA GLU A 208 -17.58 2.31 30.42
C GLU A 208 -18.29 1.61 29.25
N SER A 209 -18.91 0.48 29.59
CA SER A 209 -19.78 -0.42 28.82
C SER A 209 -20.50 0.14 27.58
N ALA A 210 -20.27 -0.47 26.41
CA ALA A 210 -21.26 -0.51 25.31
C ALA A 210 -21.11 -1.69 24.33
N CYS A 211 -19.92 -2.28 24.17
CA CYS A 211 -19.72 -3.43 23.27
C CYS A 211 -19.28 -4.68 24.03
N CYS A 212 -20.14 -5.70 24.06
CA CYS A 212 -19.84 -7.02 24.63
C CYS A 212 -19.00 -7.92 23.69
N SER A 213 -18.75 -7.47 22.45
CA SER A 213 -18.00 -8.23 21.44
C SER A 213 -17.29 -7.31 20.46
N LEU A 214 -16.24 -7.81 19.79
CA LEU A 214 -15.61 -7.11 18.68
C LEU A 214 -16.56 -7.03 17.47
N PRO A 215 -16.52 -5.94 16.69
CA PRO A 215 -17.37 -5.76 15.52
C PRO A 215 -16.85 -6.49 14.26
N PHE A 216 -15.79 -7.29 14.40
CA PHE A 216 -15.15 -8.06 13.33
C PHE A 216 -14.63 -9.39 13.89
N SER A 217 -14.42 -10.35 12.99
CA SER A 217 -13.87 -11.67 13.34
C SER A 217 -12.34 -11.68 13.29
N ILE A 218 -11.71 -12.58 14.05
CA ILE A 218 -10.28 -12.88 13.98
C ILE A 218 -10.11 -14.30 13.42
N ILE A 219 -9.36 -14.44 12.33
CA ILE A 219 -8.97 -15.72 11.71
C ILE A 219 -7.83 -16.34 12.51
N ALA A 220 -7.98 -17.63 12.86
CA ALA A 220 -6.92 -18.45 13.42
C ALA A 220 -6.14 -19.17 12.31
N ASP A 221 -4.91 -18.72 12.03
CA ASP A 221 -3.99 -19.34 11.06
C ASP A 221 -2.86 -20.09 11.76
N SER A 222 -3.20 -20.99 12.69
CA SER A 222 -2.21 -21.70 13.51
C SER A 222 -1.24 -22.59 12.70
N LYS A 223 -1.59 -22.92 11.45
CA LYS A 223 -0.73 -23.67 10.52
C LYS A 223 0.12 -22.77 9.62
N ARG A 224 -0.08 -21.44 9.66
CA ARG A 224 0.59 -20.45 8.81
C ARG A 224 0.32 -20.61 7.32
N GLU A 225 -0.72 -21.34 6.94
CA GLU A 225 -1.01 -21.63 5.53
C GLU A 225 -1.38 -20.33 4.81
N LEU A 226 -2.21 -19.50 5.44
CA LEU A 226 -2.60 -18.20 4.89
C LEU A 226 -1.45 -17.19 4.96
N ALA A 227 -0.71 -17.16 6.07
CA ALA A 227 0.44 -16.28 6.26
C ALA A 227 1.51 -16.52 5.18
N VAL A 228 1.80 -17.78 4.83
CA VAL A 228 2.71 -18.13 3.74
C VAL A 228 2.10 -17.78 2.38
N ALA A 229 0.85 -18.18 2.11
CA ALA A 229 0.21 -17.97 0.82
C ALA A 229 0.07 -16.49 0.46
N LEU A 230 -0.19 -15.64 1.46
CA LEU A 230 -0.40 -14.20 1.29
C LEU A 230 0.90 -13.38 1.46
N GLY A 231 2.04 -14.03 1.69
CA GLY A 231 3.34 -13.37 1.85
C GLY A 231 3.41 -12.45 3.07
N MET A 232 2.78 -12.86 4.18
CA MET A 232 2.62 -12.04 5.39
C MET A 232 3.67 -12.32 6.47
N LEU A 233 4.64 -13.21 6.27
CA LEU A 233 5.57 -13.57 7.35
C LEU A 233 6.63 -12.48 7.59
N ASP A 234 6.83 -12.14 8.86
CA ASP A 234 7.92 -11.28 9.32
C ASP A 234 9.16 -12.16 9.56
N PRO A 235 10.29 -11.92 8.85
CA PRO A 235 11.48 -12.76 8.99
C PRO A 235 12.20 -12.60 10.34
N ASP A 236 12.01 -11.46 11.01
CA ASP A 236 12.72 -11.10 12.24
C ASP A 236 11.95 -11.57 13.48
N GLU A 237 10.62 -11.55 13.43
CA GLU A 237 9.75 -11.98 14.53
C GLU A 237 9.46 -13.48 14.47
N LYS A 238 9.76 -14.17 15.56
CA LYS A 238 9.62 -15.64 15.67
C LYS A 238 8.88 -16.01 16.95
N ASP A 239 8.14 -17.10 16.89
CA ASP A 239 7.59 -17.73 18.08
C ASP A 239 8.68 -18.41 18.93
N LYS A 240 8.25 -19.01 20.04
CA LYS A 240 9.12 -19.76 20.97
C LYS A 240 9.85 -20.95 20.30
N ASP A 241 9.29 -21.46 19.21
CA ASP A 241 9.80 -22.61 18.45
C ASP A 241 10.67 -22.14 17.27
N GLY A 242 10.92 -20.83 17.15
CA GLY A 242 11.77 -20.21 16.14
C GLY A 242 11.09 -20.03 14.77
N LEU A 243 9.78 -20.22 14.70
CA LEU A 243 9.01 -20.12 13.45
C LEU A 243 8.47 -18.69 13.26
N PRO A 244 8.52 -18.13 12.03
CA PRO A 244 8.11 -16.75 11.76
C PRO A 244 6.68 -16.42 12.21
N LEU A 245 6.47 -15.21 12.73
CA LEU A 245 5.15 -14.64 12.98
C LEU A 245 4.65 -13.91 11.73
N THR A 246 3.39 -13.46 11.72
CA THR A 246 2.94 -12.54 10.67
C THR A 246 3.48 -11.13 10.92
N ALA A 247 3.77 -10.39 9.86
CA ALA A 247 3.95 -8.96 9.87
C ALA A 247 2.59 -8.25 10.03
N ARG A 248 2.62 -6.90 10.13
CA ARG A 248 1.40 -6.07 10.19
C ARG A 248 0.92 -5.74 8.78
N CYS A 249 0.40 -6.75 8.07
CA CYS A 249 -0.12 -6.58 6.72
C CYS A 249 -1.54 -6.00 6.73
N VAL A 250 -1.88 -5.25 5.68
CA VAL A 250 -3.24 -4.81 5.39
C VAL A 250 -3.49 -5.07 3.91
N PHE A 251 -4.62 -5.68 3.57
CA PHE A 251 -5.09 -5.90 2.21
C PHE A 251 -6.48 -5.29 2.07
N ILE A 252 -6.63 -4.35 1.15
CA ILE A 252 -7.92 -3.77 0.78
C ILE A 252 -8.42 -4.46 -0.47
N ILE A 253 -9.57 -5.12 -0.37
CA ILE A 253 -10.17 -5.98 -1.38
C ILE A 253 -11.43 -5.31 -1.93
N GLY A 254 -11.54 -5.21 -3.25
CA GLY A 254 -12.72 -4.66 -3.91
C GLY A 254 -13.89 -5.65 -3.93
N PRO A 255 -15.13 -5.18 -4.23
CA PRO A 255 -16.28 -6.07 -4.44
C PRO A 255 -16.07 -7.12 -5.53
N ASP A 256 -15.22 -6.79 -6.51
CA ASP A 256 -14.74 -7.68 -7.58
C ASP A 256 -13.71 -8.72 -7.11
N LYS A 257 -13.52 -8.84 -5.79
CA LYS A 257 -12.58 -9.74 -5.11
C LYS A 257 -11.11 -9.50 -5.47
N ARG A 258 -10.79 -8.36 -6.10
CA ARG A 258 -9.41 -8.05 -6.48
C ARG A 258 -8.71 -7.20 -5.42
N LEU A 259 -7.42 -7.45 -5.24
CA LEU A 259 -6.57 -6.62 -4.38
C LEU A 259 -6.46 -5.21 -4.96
N LYS A 260 -6.81 -4.20 -4.15
CA LYS A 260 -6.78 -2.78 -4.55
C LYS A 260 -5.62 -2.01 -3.93
N LEU A 261 -5.21 -2.40 -2.73
CA LEU A 261 -4.09 -1.80 -2.01
C LEU A 261 -3.57 -2.78 -0.97
N SER A 262 -2.25 -2.81 -0.77
CA SER A 262 -1.62 -3.49 0.36
C SER A 262 -0.67 -2.58 1.10
N LEU A 263 -0.57 -2.77 2.42
CA LEU A 263 0.44 -2.15 3.29
C LEU A 263 1.17 -3.27 4.04
N LEU A 264 2.49 -3.14 4.15
CA LEU A 264 3.33 -4.07 4.91
C LEU A 264 4.12 -3.25 5.95
N TYR A 265 3.73 -3.36 7.21
CA TYR A 265 4.46 -2.79 8.33
C TYR A 265 5.17 -3.90 9.13
N PRO A 266 6.37 -3.64 9.67
CA PRO A 266 7.02 -4.57 10.59
C PRO A 266 6.26 -4.62 11.92
N ALA A 267 6.50 -5.66 12.72
CA ALA A 267 5.88 -5.77 14.05
C ALA A 267 6.18 -4.57 14.97
N THR A 268 7.29 -3.87 14.77
CA THR A 268 7.74 -2.72 15.58
C THR A 268 6.96 -1.43 15.32
N THR A 269 6.22 -1.32 14.22
CA THR A 269 5.55 -0.08 13.80
C THR A 269 4.03 -0.25 13.75
N GLY A 270 3.33 0.31 14.74
CA GLY A 270 1.86 0.34 14.73
C GLY A 270 1.29 1.14 13.55
N ARG A 271 0.18 0.65 12.99
CA ARG A 271 -0.45 1.21 11.79
C ARG A 271 -1.28 2.45 12.10
N ASN A 272 -1.35 3.33 11.10
CA ASN A 272 -2.26 4.46 11.09
C ASN A 272 -3.59 4.08 10.41
N PHE A 273 -4.65 3.88 11.21
CA PHE A 273 -5.97 3.54 10.68
C PHE A 273 -6.71 4.70 10.01
N ASP A 274 -6.32 5.95 10.29
CA ASP A 274 -6.86 7.10 9.59
C ASP A 274 -6.36 7.14 8.14
N GLU A 275 -5.12 6.71 7.90
CA GLU A 275 -4.59 6.53 6.53
C GLU A 275 -5.31 5.40 5.80
N ILE A 276 -5.62 4.30 6.49
CA ILE A 276 -6.39 3.20 5.88
C ILE A 276 -7.79 3.69 5.47
N LEU A 277 -8.48 4.46 6.33
CA LEU A 277 -9.76 5.08 5.97
C LEU A 277 -9.63 6.08 4.82
N ARG A 278 -8.59 6.94 4.82
CA ARG A 278 -8.33 7.90 3.74
C ARG A 278 -8.07 7.20 2.40
N ALA A 279 -7.29 6.12 2.41
CA ALA A 279 -6.99 5.33 1.23
C ALA A 279 -8.24 4.60 0.70
N VAL A 280 -9.10 4.09 1.58
CA VAL A 280 -10.42 3.57 1.22
C VAL A 280 -11.26 4.63 0.52
N ASP A 281 -11.34 5.84 1.09
CA ASP A 281 -12.12 6.93 0.50
C ASP A 281 -11.63 7.27 -0.92
N SER A 282 -10.31 7.31 -1.10
CA SER A 282 -9.66 7.44 -2.41
C SER A 282 -10.05 6.29 -3.36
N LEU A 283 -9.92 5.04 -2.93
CA LEU A 283 -10.23 3.88 -3.77
C LEU A 283 -11.70 3.87 -4.21
N GLN A 284 -12.63 4.21 -3.32
CA GLN A 284 -14.05 4.25 -3.63
C GLN A 284 -14.41 5.39 -4.59
N ILE A 285 -13.83 6.60 -4.43
CA ILE A 285 -14.11 7.69 -5.36
C ILE A 285 -13.54 7.41 -6.75
N THR A 286 -12.29 6.93 -6.83
CA THR A 286 -11.63 6.61 -8.11
C THR A 286 -12.25 5.41 -8.83
N ALA A 287 -12.95 4.53 -8.11
CA ALA A 287 -13.74 3.45 -8.72
C ALA A 287 -15.07 3.95 -9.32
N ARG A 288 -15.66 5.01 -8.76
CA ARG A 288 -16.96 5.57 -9.20
C ARG A 288 -16.80 6.69 -10.22
N LYS A 289 -15.74 7.49 -10.10
CA LYS A 289 -15.47 8.67 -10.91
C LYS A 289 -14.12 8.53 -11.59
N ARG A 290 -14.01 9.04 -12.82
CA ARG A 290 -12.76 9.03 -13.59
C ARG A 290 -11.81 10.15 -13.13
N VAL A 291 -11.36 10.06 -11.87
CA VAL A 291 -10.44 11.01 -11.22
C VAL A 291 -9.32 10.25 -10.51
N ALA A 292 -8.28 10.96 -10.07
CA ALA A 292 -7.24 10.44 -9.18
C ALA A 292 -7.03 11.40 -8.00
N THR A 293 -6.71 10.90 -6.82
CA THR A 293 -6.44 11.75 -5.65
C THR A 293 -4.97 12.19 -5.64
N PRO A 294 -4.66 13.48 -5.41
CA PRO A 294 -3.27 13.95 -5.29
C PRO A 294 -2.59 13.45 -4.00
N ALA A 295 -1.31 13.78 -3.86
CA ALA A 295 -0.57 13.55 -2.62
C ALA A 295 -1.25 14.25 -1.43
N ASP A 296 -1.25 13.60 -0.27
CA ASP A 296 -1.84 14.07 0.99
C ASP A 296 -3.34 14.41 0.95
N TRP A 297 -4.04 14.00 -0.11
CA TRP A 297 -5.46 14.26 -0.32
C TRP A 297 -6.32 13.77 0.84
N ARG A 298 -7.26 14.60 1.28
CA ARG A 298 -8.33 14.25 2.21
C ARG A 298 -9.71 14.36 1.54
N PRO A 299 -10.73 13.64 2.03
CA PRO A 299 -12.09 13.83 1.56
C PRO A 299 -12.52 15.30 1.65
N GLY A 300 -12.98 15.85 0.52
CA GLY A 300 -13.32 17.25 0.31
C GLY A 300 -12.27 18.04 -0.47
N ASP A 301 -11.01 17.57 -0.53
CA ASP A 301 -9.95 18.22 -1.30
C ASP A 301 -10.13 18.00 -2.81
N CYS A 302 -9.50 18.86 -3.61
CA CYS A 302 -9.57 18.75 -5.06
C CYS A 302 -8.86 17.49 -5.56
N VAL A 303 -9.42 16.91 -6.62
CA VAL A 303 -8.92 15.70 -7.27
C VAL A 303 -8.31 16.04 -8.63
N MET A 304 -7.52 15.11 -9.16
CA MET A 304 -6.83 15.23 -10.43
C MET A 304 -7.66 14.64 -11.57
N VAL A 305 -7.74 15.38 -12.68
CA VAL A 305 -8.30 14.86 -13.93
C VAL A 305 -7.27 13.95 -14.61
N PRO A 306 -7.63 12.72 -15.04
CA PRO A 306 -6.69 11.79 -15.67
C PRO A 306 -6.01 12.40 -16.90
N PRO A 307 -4.71 12.16 -17.13
CA PRO A 307 -3.97 12.83 -18.21
C PRO A 307 -4.41 12.44 -19.62
N ASN A 308 -5.10 11.30 -19.76
CA ASN A 308 -5.59 10.77 -21.04
C ASN A 308 -6.99 11.27 -21.43
N MET A 309 -7.63 12.10 -20.61
CA MET A 309 -8.96 12.67 -20.88
C MET A 309 -8.84 13.95 -21.71
N SER A 310 -9.66 14.14 -22.74
CA SER A 310 -9.64 15.38 -23.54
C SER A 310 -10.16 16.59 -22.74
N GLU A 311 -9.96 17.82 -23.23
CA GLU A 311 -10.51 19.02 -22.57
C GLU A 311 -12.05 19.06 -22.64
N GLU A 312 -12.62 18.62 -23.77
CA GLU A 312 -14.06 18.55 -24.00
C GLU A 312 -14.73 17.48 -23.11
N GLU A 313 -14.10 16.30 -23.01
CA GLU A 313 -14.56 15.22 -22.13
C GLU A 313 -14.51 15.66 -20.66
N ALA A 314 -13.41 16.31 -20.25
CA ALA A 314 -13.27 16.82 -18.88
C ALA A 314 -14.30 17.91 -18.56
N ALA A 315 -14.59 18.83 -19.48
CA ALA A 315 -15.61 19.86 -19.29
C ALA A 315 -17.02 19.27 -19.16
N SER A 316 -17.30 18.15 -19.84
CA SER A 316 -18.58 17.44 -19.77
C SER A 316 -18.72 16.65 -18.46
N LEU A 317 -17.66 15.95 -18.03
CA LEU A 317 -17.69 15.10 -16.83
C LEU A 317 -17.56 15.88 -15.51
N PHE A 318 -17.00 17.09 -15.54
CA PHE A 318 -16.74 17.89 -14.34
C PHE A 318 -17.35 19.30 -14.45
N PRO A 319 -18.68 19.42 -14.30
CA PRO A 319 -19.39 20.69 -14.44
C PRO A 319 -19.02 21.72 -13.36
N ALA A 320 -18.53 21.29 -12.19
CA ALA A 320 -17.96 22.21 -11.18
C ALA A 320 -16.68 22.93 -11.64
N GLY A 321 -16.10 22.52 -12.78
CA GLY A 321 -14.99 23.18 -13.44
C GLY A 321 -13.68 22.42 -13.33
N VAL A 322 -12.79 22.70 -14.29
CA VAL A 322 -11.44 22.12 -14.38
C VAL A 322 -10.42 23.25 -14.40
N TYR A 323 -9.51 23.24 -13.43
CA TYR A 323 -8.39 24.16 -13.37
C TYR A 323 -7.12 23.49 -13.90
N THR A 324 -6.49 24.08 -14.90
CA THR A 324 -5.19 23.61 -15.42
C THR A 324 -4.09 24.51 -14.92
N LYS A 325 -3.09 23.93 -14.24
CA LYS A 325 -1.90 24.67 -13.80
C LYS A 325 -0.88 24.77 -14.92
N ASP A 326 -0.46 26.00 -15.23
CA ASP A 326 0.61 26.26 -16.19
C ASP A 326 1.95 25.76 -15.66
N LEU A 327 2.69 25.04 -16.52
CA LEU A 327 3.97 24.43 -16.20
C LEU A 327 5.04 24.83 -17.23
N PRO A 328 6.34 24.88 -16.85
CA PRO A 328 7.43 25.23 -17.78
C PRO A 328 7.53 24.34 -19.03
N SER A 329 6.98 23.12 -18.99
CA SER A 329 6.98 22.20 -20.14
C SER A 329 5.94 22.55 -21.21
N GLY A 330 5.01 23.47 -20.93
CA GLY A 330 3.85 23.77 -21.80
C GLY A 330 2.80 22.65 -21.87
N LYS A 331 2.99 21.53 -21.15
CA LYS A 331 2.04 20.41 -21.15
C LYS A 331 0.91 20.64 -20.15
N LYS A 332 -0.34 20.42 -20.57
CA LYS A 332 -1.56 20.62 -19.78
C LYS A 332 -2.04 19.37 -19.03
N TYR A 333 -1.13 18.65 -18.37
CA TYR A 333 -1.50 17.42 -17.65
C TYR A 333 -1.91 17.68 -16.19
N LEU A 334 -1.48 18.80 -15.61
CA LEU A 334 -1.70 19.11 -14.20
C LEU A 334 -3.05 19.81 -14.02
N ARG A 335 -4.11 19.00 -14.09
CA ARG A 335 -5.51 19.45 -14.08
C ARG A 335 -6.20 19.02 -12.79
N TYR A 336 -6.86 19.97 -12.14
CA TYR A 336 -7.60 19.81 -10.90
C TYR A 336 -9.09 20.02 -11.15
N THR A 337 -9.92 19.34 -10.37
CA THR A 337 -11.37 19.59 -10.29
C THR A 337 -11.85 19.40 -8.85
N PRO A 338 -12.86 20.15 -8.37
CA PRO A 338 -13.45 19.92 -7.07
C PRO A 338 -13.94 18.48 -6.91
N GLN A 339 -13.85 17.94 -5.69
CA GLN A 339 -14.49 16.67 -5.38
C GLN A 339 -16.01 16.87 -5.32
N GLU A 340 -16.70 16.41 -6.36
CA GLU A 340 -18.17 16.29 -6.37
C GLU A 340 -18.66 15.03 -5.62
#